data_AF-A0A2K3L3F2-F1
#
_entry.id   AF-A0A2K3L3F2-F1
#
_cell.length_a   1.000
_cell.length_b   1.000
_cell.length_c   1.000
_cell.angle_alpha   90.00
_cell.angle_beta   90.00
_cell.angle_gamma   90.00
#
_symmetry.space_group_name_H-M   'P 1'
#
loop_
_entity.id
_entity.type
_entity.pdbx_description
1 polymer ?
#
loop_
_entity_poly.entity_id
_entity_poly.type
_entity_poly.pdbx_seq_one_letter_code
_entity_poly.pdbx_strand_id
1 'polypeptide(L)'
;AVIVPLGILFFASGLIVNLIQAVCFVIVRPISKNLHRRINRLLAELLWLELVWIFDWWAGVKIQVFTDRETFRVLGKEHALVISNHKSDIDWLVGWILAQRSGCLGSTLAVMKKSSKFLPA
;
A
#
# COMPACT_ATOMS: atom_id res chain seq x y z
N ALA A 1 -12.42 -21.35 -3.94
CA ALA A 1 -12.11 -21.79 -2.56
C ALA A 1 -11.15 -20.83 -1.84
N VAL A 2 -10.08 -20.35 -2.47
CA VAL A 2 -9.04 -19.50 -1.81
C VAL A 2 -9.47 -18.05 -1.55
N ILE A 3 -10.43 -17.52 -2.33
CA ILE A 3 -10.88 -16.12 -2.23
C ILE A 3 -11.50 -15.81 -0.85
N VAL A 4 -12.30 -16.72 -0.29
CA VAL A 4 -12.99 -16.49 0.99
C VAL A 4 -12.00 -16.38 2.16
N PRO A 5 -11.03 -17.31 2.35
CA PRO A 5 -10.00 -17.15 3.36
C PRO A 5 -9.17 -15.87 3.22
N LEU A 6 -8.79 -15.48 2.00
CA LEU A 6 -8.01 -14.25 1.76
C LEU A 6 -8.83 -13.00 2.08
N GLY A 7 -10.11 -12.98 1.72
CA GLY A 7 -11.01 -11.88 2.08
C GLY A 7 -11.21 -11.75 3.59
N ILE A 8 -11.35 -12.88 4.31
CA ILE A 8 -11.45 -12.90 5.77
C ILE A 8 -10.16 -12.39 6.42
N LEU A 9 -9.00 -12.83 5.91
CA LEU A 9 -7.69 -12.38 6.40
C LEU A 9 -7.56 -10.86 6.27
N PHE A 10 -7.82 -10.32 5.07
CA PHE A 10 -7.68 -8.89 4.80
C PHE A 10 -8.66 -8.06 5.65
N PHE A 11 -9.88 -8.55 5.81
CA PHE A 11 -10.89 -7.89 6.65
C PHE A 11 -10.50 -7.89 8.13
N ALA A 12 -10.04 -9.03 8.65
CA ALA A 12 -9.58 -9.15 10.04
C ALA A 12 -8.35 -8.27 10.30
N SER A 13 -7.35 -8.33 9.43
CA SER A 13 -6.17 -7.45 9.47
C SER A 13 -6.57 -5.97 9.43
N GLY A 14 -7.48 -5.61 8.53
CA GLY A 14 -8.03 -4.27 8.41
C GLY A 14 -8.67 -3.79 9.70
N LEU A 15 -9.51 -4.61 10.34
CA LEU A 15 -10.12 -4.28 11.64
C LEU A 15 -9.07 -4.10 12.74
N ILE A 16 -8.10 -5.00 12.83
CA ILE A 16 -7.02 -4.93 13.84
C ILE A 16 -6.20 -3.66 13.65
N VAL A 17 -5.76 -3.38 12.42
CA VAL A 17 -4.96 -2.19 12.08
C VAL A 17 -5.74 -0.91 12.38
N ASN A 18 -7.01 -0.83 11.99
CA ASN A 18 -7.84 0.35 12.25
C ASN A 18 -8.10 0.55 13.75
N LEU A 19 -8.26 -0.53 14.53
CA LEU A 19 -8.39 -0.44 15.98
C LEU A 19 -7.12 0.14 16.62
N ILE A 20 -5.94 -0.33 16.20
CA ILE A 20 -4.66 0.20 16.67
C ILE A 20 -4.52 1.67 16.27
N GLN A 21 -4.85 2.03 15.02
CA GLN A 21 -4.84 3.42 14.55
C GLN A 21 -5.77 4.31 15.38
N ALA A 22 -6.97 3.84 15.74
CA ALA A 22 -7.91 4.57 16.59
C ALA A 22 -7.36 4.81 18.00
N VAL A 23 -6.74 3.79 18.61
CA VAL A 23 -6.07 3.91 19.91
C VAL A 23 -4.91 4.92 19.83
N CYS A 24 -4.05 4.83 18.81
CA CYS A 24 -2.98 5.79 18.58
C CYS A 24 -3.51 7.21 18.33
N PHE A 25 -4.66 7.35 17.67
CA PHE A 25 -5.29 8.64 17.44
C PHE A 25 -5.73 9.30 18.76
N VAL A 26 -6.28 8.53 19.70
CA VAL A 26 -6.71 9.07 21.00
C VAL A 26 -5.52 9.37 21.91
N ILE A 27 -4.51 8.49 21.95
CA ILE A 27 -3.40 8.59 22.93
C ILE A 27 -2.22 9.40 22.40
N VAL A 28 -1.77 9.13 21.17
CA VAL A 28 -0.50 9.66 20.64
C VAL A 28 -0.70 10.99 19.94
N ARG A 29 -1.80 11.17 19.21
CA ARG A 29 -2.05 12.40 18.44
C ARG A 29 -2.08 13.67 19.29
N PRO A 30 -2.67 13.70 20.52
CA PRO A 30 -2.65 14.89 21.36
C PRO A 30 -1.23 15.28 21.79
N ILE A 31 -0.34 14.30 21.97
CA ILE A 31 1.04 14.51 22.41
C ILE A 31 1.91 14.96 21.23
N SER A 32 1.82 14.28 20.08
CA SER A 32 2.60 14.64 18.90
C SER A 32 1.94 14.20 17.61
N LYS A 33 1.56 15.19 16.79
CA LYS A 33 1.05 14.96 15.44
C LYS A 33 2.09 14.27 14.55
N ASN A 34 3.38 14.56 14.73
CA ASN A 34 4.45 13.98 13.91
C ASN A 34 4.63 12.49 14.22
N LEU A 35 4.64 12.12 15.50
CA LEU A 35 4.74 10.73 15.93
C LEU A 35 3.52 9.92 15.47
N HIS A 36 2.32 10.46 15.66
CA HIS A 36 1.08 9.85 15.16
C HIS A 36 1.15 9.59 13.65
N ARG A 37 1.59 10.56 12.83
CA ARG A 37 1.72 10.35 11.38
C ARG A 37 2.72 9.25 11.01
N ARG A 38 3.84 9.16 11.73
CA ARG A 38 4.85 8.10 11.50
C ARG A 38 4.29 6.71 11.84
N ILE A 39 3.64 6.57 13.00
CA ILE A 39 3.00 5.30 13.40
C ILE A 39 1.90 4.92 12.41
N ASN A 40 1.03 5.86 12.05
CA ASN A 40 -0.07 5.60 11.12
C ASN A 40 0.44 5.15 9.74
N ARG A 41 1.55 5.74 9.26
CA ARG A 41 2.23 5.32 8.03
C ARG A 41 2.69 3.86 8.11
N LEU A 42 3.34 3.47 9.21
CA LEU A 42 3.81 2.09 9.41
C LEU A 42 2.64 1.11 9.48
N LEU A 43 1.56 1.45 10.19
CA LEU A 43 0.37 0.61 10.29
C LEU A 43 -0.33 0.43 8.94
N ALA A 44 -0.44 1.49 8.14
CA ALA A 44 -0.98 1.39 6.78
C ALA A 44 -0.08 0.54 5.87
N GLU A 45 1.23 0.70 5.98
CA GLU A 45 2.20 -0.13 5.23
C GLU A 45 2.03 -1.62 5.56
N LEU A 46 1.87 -1.99 6.84
CA LEU A 46 1.63 -3.36 7.27
C LEU A 46 0.38 -3.97 6.61
N LEU A 47 -0.71 -3.20 6.50
CA LEU A 47 -1.93 -3.66 5.82
C LEU A 47 -1.68 -3.88 4.31
N TRP A 48 -0.94 -2.97 3.67
CA TRP A 48 -0.61 -3.09 2.25
C TRP A 48 0.35 -4.24 1.94
N LEU A 49 1.24 -4.60 2.89
CA LEU A 49 2.12 -5.76 2.74
C LEU A 49 1.36 -7.06 2.58
N GLU A 50 0.15 -7.19 3.13
CA GLU A 50 -0.70 -8.36 2.93
C GLU A 50 -1.05 -8.55 1.44
N LEU A 51 -1.42 -7.46 0.77
CA LEU A 51 -1.71 -7.48 -0.67
C LEU A 51 -0.46 -7.72 -1.51
N VAL A 52 0.66 -7.10 -1.14
CA VAL A 52 1.95 -7.34 -1.81
C VAL A 52 2.36 -8.81 -1.67
N TRP A 53 2.18 -9.40 -0.49
CA TRP A 53 2.49 -10.80 -0.22
C TRP A 53 1.67 -11.76 -1.12
N ILE A 54 0.37 -11.49 -1.30
CA ILE A 54 -0.48 -12.30 -2.19
C ILE A 54 0.08 -12.32 -3.62
N PHE A 55 0.59 -11.20 -4.13
CA PHE A 55 1.03 -11.10 -5.52
C PHE A 55 2.49 -11.53 -5.73
N ASP A 56 3.41 -11.02 -4.90
CA ASP A 56 4.85 -11.24 -5.06
C ASP A 56 5.24 -12.65 -4.61
N TRP A 57 4.71 -13.12 -3.47
CA TRP A 57 5.06 -14.41 -2.89
C TRP A 57 4.08 -15.53 -3.27
N TRP A 58 2.78 -15.36 -3.02
CA TRP A 58 1.80 -16.44 -3.22
C TRP A 58 1.50 -16.72 -4.70
N ALA A 59 1.26 -15.68 -5.50
CA ALA A 59 1.02 -15.80 -6.94
C ALA A 59 2.32 -15.88 -7.78
N GLY A 60 3.47 -15.61 -7.18
CA GLY A 60 4.78 -15.70 -7.82
C GLY A 60 5.01 -14.69 -8.96
N VAL A 61 4.28 -13.57 -8.97
CA VAL A 61 4.34 -12.58 -10.06
C VAL A 61 5.73 -11.95 -10.13
N LYS A 62 6.36 -11.98 -11.30
CA LYS A 62 7.68 -11.38 -11.53
C LYS A 62 7.55 -10.02 -12.22
N ILE A 63 7.75 -8.96 -11.45
CA ILE A 63 7.83 -7.59 -11.97
C ILE A 63 9.27 -7.27 -12.38
N GLN A 64 9.43 -6.85 -13.63
CA GLN A 64 10.68 -6.36 -14.20
C GLN A 64 10.52 -4.87 -14.54
N VAL A 65 11.48 -4.06 -14.10
CA VAL A 65 11.49 -2.61 -14.31
C VAL A 65 12.64 -2.27 -15.26
N PHE A 66 12.32 -1.61 -16.36
CA PHE A 66 13.28 -1.12 -17.33
C PHE A 66 13.35 0.40 -17.22
N THR A 67 14.50 0.91 -16.82
CA THR A 67 14.75 2.35 -16.64
C THR A 67 16.25 2.61 -16.72
N ASP A 68 16.64 3.86 -16.96
CA ASP A 68 18.04 4.25 -16.93
C ASP A 68 18.60 4.24 -15.48
N ARG A 69 19.93 4.27 -15.36
CA ARG A 69 20.60 4.18 -14.06
C ARG A 69 20.35 5.39 -13.16
N GLU A 70 20.11 6.56 -13.71
CA GLU A 70 19.91 7.79 -12.94
C GLU A 70 18.53 7.75 -12.28
N THR A 71 17.48 7.44 -13.06
CA THR A 71 16.12 7.24 -12.57
C THR A 71 16.04 6.12 -11.53
N PHE A 72 16.72 4.99 -11.76
CA PHE A 72 16.73 3.88 -10.80
C PHE A 72 17.31 4.29 -9.42
N ARG A 73 18.31 5.17 -9.40
CA ARG A 73 18.99 5.59 -8.15
C ARG A 73 18.12 6.47 -7.26
N VAL A 74 17.19 7.22 -7.84
CA VAL A 74 16.31 8.16 -7.13
C VAL A 74 14.94 7.57 -6.79
N LEU A 75 14.62 6.38 -7.30
CA LEU A 75 13.35 5.71 -7.06
C LEU A 75 13.07 5.57 -5.55
N GLY A 76 11.91 6.05 -5.11
CA GLY A 76 11.48 6.04 -3.71
C GLY A 76 12.15 7.07 -2.79
N LYS A 77 13.11 7.86 -3.29
CA LYS A 77 13.86 8.87 -2.51
C LYS A 77 13.33 10.29 -2.68
N GLU A 78 12.49 10.52 -3.68
CA GLU A 78 11.89 11.82 -3.97
C GLU A 78 10.36 11.72 -4.14
N HIS A 79 9.69 12.88 -4.11
CA HIS A 79 8.28 12.95 -4.45
C HIS A 79 8.12 12.76 -5.96
N ALA A 80 7.47 11.67 -6.35
CA ALA A 80 7.25 11.33 -7.75
C ALA A 80 5.76 11.11 -8.04
N LEU A 81 5.34 11.48 -9.25
CA LEU A 81 4.04 11.13 -9.81
C LEU A 81 4.26 10.06 -10.87
N VAL A 82 3.73 8.85 -10.64
CA VAL A 82 3.79 7.76 -11.61
C VAL A 82 2.51 7.77 -12.44
N ILE A 83 2.64 8.10 -13.73
CA ILE A 83 1.54 8.03 -14.70
C ILE A 83 1.68 6.71 -15.45
N SER A 84 0.67 5.85 -15.33
CA SER A 84 0.63 4.54 -15.99
C SER A 84 -0.55 4.48 -16.95
N ASN A 85 -0.41 3.75 -18.05
CA ASN A 85 -1.55 3.26 -18.80
C ASN A 85 -2.36 2.27 -17.93
N HIS A 86 -3.65 2.14 -18.21
CA HIS A 86 -4.52 1.19 -17.49
C HIS A 86 -5.02 0.12 -18.47
N LYS A 87 -4.68 -1.13 -18.19
CA LYS A 87 -4.99 -2.31 -19.00
C LYS A 87 -5.76 -3.37 -18.20
N SER A 88 -5.54 -3.46 -16.90
CA SER A 88 -6.17 -4.44 -16.02
C SER A 88 -6.57 -3.82 -14.68
N ASP A 89 -7.65 -4.34 -14.08
CA ASP A 89 -8.17 -3.91 -12.79
C ASP A 89 -7.17 -4.08 -11.63
N ILE A 90 -6.13 -4.90 -11.82
CA ILE A 90 -5.07 -5.16 -10.84
C ILE A 90 -3.78 -4.36 -11.09
N ASP A 91 -3.72 -3.50 -12.11
CA ASP A 91 -2.48 -2.76 -12.44
C ASP A 91 -1.96 -1.91 -11.28
N TRP A 92 -2.86 -1.41 -10.43
CA TRP A 92 -2.48 -0.63 -9.26
C TRP A 92 -1.61 -1.43 -8.28
N LEU A 93 -1.76 -2.75 -8.20
CA LEU A 93 -0.94 -3.61 -7.35
C LEU A 93 0.50 -3.72 -7.84
N VAL A 94 0.73 -3.63 -9.15
CA VAL A 94 2.10 -3.53 -9.70
C VAL A 94 2.78 -2.27 -9.18
N GLY A 95 2.05 -1.16 -9.10
CA GLY A 95 2.51 0.09 -8.49
C GLY A 95 2.84 -0.08 -7.00
N TRP A 96 2.03 -0.81 -6.24
CA TRP A 96 2.28 -1.11 -4.82
C TRP A 96 3.55 -1.96 -4.63
N ILE A 97 3.76 -2.98 -5.47
CA ILE A 97 4.97 -3.80 -5.40
C ILE A 97 6.20 -2.98 -5.76
N LEU A 98 6.10 -2.10 -6.76
CA LEU A 98 7.19 -1.17 -7.11
C LEU A 98 7.52 -0.23 -5.93
N ALA A 99 6.48 0.31 -5.29
CA ALA A 99 6.65 1.16 -4.11
C ALA A 99 7.27 0.40 -2.93
N GLN A 100 6.89 -0.86 -2.71
CA GLN A 100 7.48 -1.72 -1.70
C GLN A 100 8.97 -1.96 -1.97
N ARG A 101 9.33 -2.32 -3.20
CA ARG A 101 10.73 -2.53 -3.60
C ARG A 101 11.58 -1.26 -3.51
N SER A 102 10.93 -0.09 -3.56
CA SER A 102 11.56 1.22 -3.43
C SER A 102 11.55 1.76 -1.98
N GLY A 103 10.97 1.04 -1.02
CA GLY A 103 10.90 1.45 0.39
C GLY A 103 9.94 2.61 0.67
N CYS A 104 8.96 2.87 -0.22
CA CYS A 104 8.04 4.01 -0.10
C CYS A 104 6.56 3.63 0.02
N LEU A 105 6.23 2.34 0.16
CA LEU A 105 4.86 1.83 0.20
C LEU A 105 3.93 2.57 1.16
N GLY A 106 4.34 2.80 2.41
CA GLY A 106 3.50 3.50 3.40
C GLY A 106 3.16 4.95 3.04
N SER A 107 3.92 5.56 2.11
CA SER A 107 3.67 6.93 1.62
C SER A 107 3.01 6.97 0.24
N THR A 108 2.71 5.81 -0.36
CA THR A 108 2.13 5.73 -1.70
C THR A 108 0.65 6.07 -1.68
N LEU A 109 0.19 6.80 -2.70
CA LEU A 109 -1.20 7.19 -2.87
C LEU A 109 -1.68 6.79 -4.27
N ALA A 110 -2.82 6.09 -4.32
CA ALA A 110 -3.52 5.83 -5.57
C ALA A 110 -4.52 6.95 -5.83
N VAL A 111 -4.53 7.42 -7.07
CA VAL A 111 -5.58 8.32 -7.56
C VAL A 111 -6.63 7.46 -8.26
N MET A 112 -7.85 7.51 -7.76
CA MET A 112 -8.98 6.75 -8.31
C MET A 112 -10.21 7.64 -8.51
N LYS A 113 -11.08 7.26 -9.44
CA LYS A 113 -12.35 7.95 -9.69
C LYS A 113 -13.21 7.96 -8.42
N LYS A 114 -13.96 9.03 -8.21
CA LYS A 114 -14.86 9.16 -7.04
C LYS A 114 -15.90 8.02 -6.99
N SER A 115 -16.41 7.60 -8.14
CA SER A 115 -17.34 6.46 -8.24
C SER A 115 -16.74 5.14 -7.74
N SER A 116 -15.44 4.92 -7.97
CA SER A 116 -14.74 3.71 -7.55
C SER A 116 -14.48 3.65 -6.04
N LYS A 117 -14.59 4.78 -5.31
CA LYS A 117 -14.40 4.82 -3.85
C LYS A 117 -15.51 4.09 -3.06
N PHE A 118 -16.65 3.84 -3.71
CA PHE A 118 -17.82 3.23 -3.08
C PHE A 118 -17.99 1.75 -3.45
N LEU A 119 -17.07 1.21 -4.26
CA LEU A 119 -17.07 -0.23 -4.53
C LEU A 119 -16.56 -0.94 -3.28
N PRO A 120 -17.24 -2.03 -2.85
CA PRO A 120 -16.67 -2.91 -1.83
C PRO A 120 -15.33 -3.43 -2.34
N ALA A 121 -14.31 -3.33 -1.49
CA ALA A 121 -13.01 -3.96 -1.73
C ALA A 121 -13.14 -5.49 -1.75
#